data_AF-A0A367Z2Z9-F1
#
_entry.id   AF-A0A367Z2Z9-F1
#
_cell.length_a   1.000
_cell.length_b   1.000
_cell.length_c   1.000
_cell.angle_alpha   90.00
_cell.angle_beta   90.00
_cell.angle_gamma   90.00
#
_symmetry.space_group_name_H-M   'P 1'
#
loop_
_entity.id
_entity.type
_entity.pdbx_description
1 polymer ?
#
loop_
_entity_poly.entity_id
_entity_poly.type
_entity_poly.pdbx_seq_one_letter_code
_entity_poly.pdbx_strand_id
1 'polypeptide(L)' 'MRKFFNFFIGALLGGFLGATVALLLAPSSGEEIRMEMRERVRRLQDELRQAASQRRAELEEQLAALRSPKA' A
#
# COMPACT_ATOMS: atom_id res chain seq x y z
N MET A 1 43.04 0.62 0.59
CA MET A 1 42.52 1.99 0.35
C MET A 1 42.18 2.25 -1.13
N ARG A 2 43.14 2.30 -2.07
CA ARG A 2 42.88 2.62 -3.50
C ARG A 2 41.84 1.72 -4.20
N LYS A 3 41.86 0.41 -3.94
CA LYS A 3 40.90 -0.54 -4.54
C LYS A 3 39.45 -0.27 -4.12
N PHE A 4 39.25 0.13 -2.86
CA PHE A 4 37.93 0.49 -2.33
C PHE A 4 37.43 1.80 -2.95
N PHE A 5 38.30 2.78 -3.13
CA PHE A 5 37.98 4.04 -3.79
C PHE A 5 37.56 3.83 -5.26
N ASN A 6 38.31 3.01 -6.01
CA ASN A 6 37.96 2.67 -7.39
C ASN A 6 36.62 1.93 -7.49
N PHE A 7 36.33 1.03 -6.54
CA PHE A 7 35.01 0.38 -6.46
C PHE A 7 33.89 1.39 -6.20
N PHE A 8 34.11 2.34 -5.29
CA PHE A 8 33.12 3.38 -4.96
C PHE A 8 32.80 4.27 -6.15
N ILE A 9 33.83 4.68 -6.92
CA ILE A 9 33.64 5.43 -8.16
C ILE A 9 32.84 4.60 -9.19
N GLY A 10 33.17 3.32 -9.34
CA GLY A 10 32.44 2.41 -10.23
C GLY A 10 30.97 2.26 -9.83
N ALA A 11 30.69 2.12 -8.53
CA ALA A 11 29.33 2.03 -8.00
C ALA A 11 28.54 3.32 -8.21
N LEU A 12 29.17 4.49 -8.03
CA LEU A 12 28.53 5.79 -8.29
C LEU A 12 28.20 5.96 -9.78
N LEU A 13 29.15 5.67 -10.67
CA LEU A 13 28.93 5.79 -12.12
C LEU A 13 27.90 4.77 -12.62
N GLY A 14 27.99 3.53 -12.17
CA GLY A 14 27.02 2.48 -12.50
C GLY A 14 25.64 2.79 -11.94
N GLY A 15 25.55 3.30 -10.71
CA GLY A 15 24.30 3.74 -10.10
C GLY A 15 23.67 4.92 -10.84
N PHE A 16 24.48 5.89 -11.30
CA PHE A 16 24.00 7.03 -12.08
C PHE A 16 23.47 6.60 -13.47
N LEU A 17 24.23 5.77 -14.20
CA LEU A 17 23.78 5.21 -15.48
C LEU A 17 22.54 4.32 -15.30
N GLY A 18 22.50 3.50 -14.25
CA GLY A 18 21.34 2.68 -13.93
C GLY A 18 20.11 3.52 -13.59
N ALA A 19 20.26 4.58 -12.79
CA ALA A 19 19.16 5.48 -12.43
C ALA A 19 18.62 6.25 -13.64
N THR A 20 19.50 6.72 -14.53
CA THR A 20 19.06 7.42 -15.76
C THR A 20 18.27 6.50 -16.69
N VAL A 21 18.74 5.27 -16.92
CA VAL A 21 18.00 4.26 -17.69
C VAL A 21 16.68 3.90 -17.00
N ALA A 22 16.69 3.70 -15.68
CA ALA A 22 15.49 3.40 -14.92
C ALA A 22 14.44 4.52 -15.01
N LEU A 23 14.86 5.79 -15.00
CA LEU A 23 13.94 6.93 -15.16
C LEU A 23 13.40 7.04 -16.59
N LEU A 24 14.22 6.75 -17.61
CA LEU A 24 13.81 6.75 -19.02
C LEU A 24 12.84 5.61 -19.35
N LEU A 25 13.05 4.45 -18.74
CA LEU A 25 12.29 3.24 -18.99
C LEU A 25 11.21 2.98 -17.92
N ALA A 26 11.10 3.85 -16.90
CA ALA A 26 10.08 3.74 -15.88
C ALA A 26 8.70 3.82 -16.56
N PRO A 27 7.82 2.83 -16.33
CA PRO A 27 6.55 2.74 -17.05
C PRO A 27 5.55 3.84 -16.66
N SER A 28 5.69 4.41 -15.47
CA SER A 28 4.76 5.41 -14.92
C SER A 28 5.47 6.46 -14.07
N SER A 29 4.85 7.63 -13.96
CA SER A 29 5.40 8.73 -13.15
C SER A 29 5.22 8.45 -11.67
N GLY A 30 6.14 8.96 -10.83
CA GLY A 30 6.01 8.81 -9.37
C GLY A 30 4.73 9.44 -8.80
N GLU A 31 4.17 10.46 -9.47
CA GLU A 31 2.90 11.07 -9.05
C GLU A 31 1.71 10.15 -9.31
N GLU A 32 1.67 9.50 -10.46
CA GLU A 32 0.63 8.53 -10.82
C GLU A 32 0.60 7.36 -9.83
N ILE A 33 1.77 6.80 -9.51
CA ILE A 33 1.88 5.74 -8.49
C ILE A 33 1.38 6.23 -7.12
N ARG A 34 1.72 7.48 -6.73
CA ARG A 34 1.22 8.07 -5.48
C ARG A 34 -0.29 8.23 -5.49
N MET A 35 -0.88 8.66 -6.59
CA MET A 35 -2.33 8.79 -6.74
C MET A 35 -3.02 7.42 -6.65
N GLU A 36 -2.55 6.43 -7.42
CA GLU A 36 -3.08 5.07 -7.39
C GLU A 36 -3.01 4.45 -6.00
N MET A 37 -1.88 4.62 -5.30
CA MET A 37 -1.72 4.13 -3.93
C MET A 37 -2.73 4.78 -2.97
N ARG A 38 -2.90 6.11 -3.04
CA ARG A 38 -3.89 6.82 -2.20
C ARG A 38 -5.30 6.33 -2.48
N GLU A 39 -5.65 6.14 -3.75
CA GLU A 39 -6.97 5.68 -4.15
C GLU A 39 -7.21 4.24 -3.67
N ARG A 40 -6.22 3.36 -3.81
CA ARG A 40 -6.28 1.98 -3.33
C ARG A 40 -6.44 1.91 -1.81
N VAL A 41 -5.72 2.75 -1.07
CA VAL A 41 -5.84 2.86 0.38
C VAL A 41 -7.22 3.37 0.79
N ARG A 42 -7.78 4.36 0.09
CA ARG A 42 -9.14 4.86 0.35
C ARG A 42 -10.19 3.77 0.14
N ARG A 43 -10.14 3.07 -1.00
CA ARG A 43 -11.05 1.93 -1.28
C ARG A 43 -10.99 0.88 -0.18
N LEU A 44 -9.79 0.50 0.24
CA LEU A 44 -9.61 -0.47 1.31
C LEU A 44 -10.23 0.00 2.63
N GLN A 45 -10.07 1.27 2.99
CA GLN A 45 -10.70 1.83 4.20
C GLN A 45 -12.22 1.81 4.12
N ASP A 46 -12.79 2.13 2.95
CA ASP A 46 -14.23 2.14 2.75
C ASP A 46 -14.81 0.72 2.81
N GLU A 47 -14.15 -0.26 2.19
CA GLU A 47 -14.49 -1.69 2.28
C GLU A 47 -14.45 -2.18 3.73
N LEU A 48 -13.40 -1.83 4.48
CA LEU A 48 -13.28 -2.19 5.89
C LEU A 48 -14.40 -1.58 6.75
N ARG A 49 -14.76 -0.33 6.50
CA ARG A 49 -15.86 0.34 7.21
C ARG A 49 -17.20 -0.32 6.92
N GLN A 50 -17.47 -0.64 5.66
CA GLN A 50 -18.68 -1.35 5.28
C GLN A 50 -18.75 -2.73 5.92
N ALA A 51 -17.68 -3.53 5.83
CA ALA A 51 -17.60 -4.83 6.46
C ALA A 51 -17.80 -4.74 7.99
N ALA A 52 -17.18 -3.76 8.65
CA ALA A 52 -17.36 -3.53 10.08
C ALA A 52 -18.81 -3.15 10.44
N SER A 53 -19.47 -2.31 9.63
CA SER A 53 -20.87 -1.94 9.83
C SER A 53 -21.82 -3.12 9.66
N GLN A 54 -21.60 -3.97 8.65
CA GLN A 54 -22.40 -5.17 8.41
C GLN A 54 -22.23 -6.16 9.56
N ARG A 55 -20.99 -6.44 9.98
CA ARG A 55 -20.71 -7.30 11.14
C ARG A 55 -21.33 -6.78 12.42
N ARG A 56 -21.32 -5.46 12.63
CA ARG A 56 -22.00 -4.85 13.78
C ARG A 56 -23.51 -5.08 13.75
N ALA A 57 -24.16 -4.85 12.61
CA ALA A 57 -25.58 -5.08 12.45
C ALA A 57 -25.95 -6.57 12.68
N GLU A 58 -25.18 -7.50 12.12
CA GLU A 58 -25.36 -8.95 12.34
C GLU A 58 -25.25 -9.33 13.83
N LEU A 59 -24.26 -8.78 14.53
CA LEU A 59 -24.04 -9.07 15.96
C LEU A 59 -25.13 -8.44 16.84
N GLU A 60 -25.62 -7.25 16.50
CA GLU A 60 -26.74 -6.60 17.20
C GLU A 60 -28.04 -7.42 17.04
N GLU A 61 -28.31 -7.94 15.84
CA GLU A 61 -29.46 -8.82 15.59
C GLU A 61 -29.36 -10.12 16.39
N GLN A 62 -28.19 -10.77 16.38
CA GLN A 62 -27.95 -11.98 17.20
C GLN A 62 -28.12 -11.70 18.69
N LEU A 63 -27.64 -10.56 19.18
CA LEU A 63 -27.79 -10.16 20.58
C LEU A 63 -29.27 -9.92 20.93
N ALA A 64 -30.05 -9.32 20.04
CA ALA A 64 -31.48 -9.13 20.23
C ALA A 64 -32.25 -10.46 20.25
N ALA A 65 -31.88 -11.41 19.38
CA ALA A 65 -32.45 -12.75 19.37
C ALA A 65 -32.15 -13.52 20.68
N LEU A 66 -30.92 -13.41 21.21
CA LEU A 66 -30.54 -14.04 22.49
C LEU A 66 -31.17 -13.38 23.71
N ARG A 67 -31.46 -12.07 23.64
CA ARG A 67 -32.13 -11.31 24.71
C ARG A 67 -33.64 -11.49 24.73
N SER A 68 -34.23 -12.07 23.70
CA SER A 68 -35.65 -12.42 23.70
C SER A 68 -35.87 -13.54 24.71
N PRO A 69 -36.66 -13.32 25.79
CA PRO A 69 -36.88 -14.34 26.80
C PRO A 69 -37.56 -15.53 26.12
N LYS A 70 -36.91 -16.69 26.20
CA LYS A 70 -37.51 -17.98 25.89
C LYS A 70 -38.73 -18.13 26.81
N ALA A 71 -39.93 -17.95 26.26
CA ALA A 71 -41.17 -18.39 26.89
C ALA A 71 -41.29 -19.91 26.79
#